data_AF-A0A8F9REM3-F1
#
_entry.id   AF-A0A8F9REM3-F1
#
_cell.length_a   1.000
_cell.length_b   1.000
_cell.length_c   1.000
_cell.angle_alpha   90.00
_cell.angle_beta   90.00
_cell.angle_gamma   90.00
#
_symmetry.space_group_name_H-M   'P 1'
#
loop_
_entity.id
_entity.type
_entity.pdbx_description
1 polymer ?
#
loop_
_entity_poly.entity_id
_entity_poly.type
_entity_poly.pdbx_seq_one_letter_code
_entity_poly.pdbx_strand_id
1 'polypeptide(L)'
;MVCGILLFGFSFLMMLMSLYLLYLNKEFFFEWNIYTFNSMKFNFLLLIDYKSLMFIFLVSMIFSMIIIYSISYMDLSELKMDRFLYLMILFLISMYMLILSPNMLSIILGWDGLGLFSYYLVIYYMKMKSFTSGMVTILLNRLGDIGLLLIMSLMTYYGSWNLSFYKMNEFMMIYVLLMAFTKSAQIPFSTWLPMAMMAPTPVSSLVHSSTLVTAGIYLLIRYVNLLDFNYKNYIMLISSLTMLFAG
;
A
#
# COMPACT_ATOMS: atom_id res chain seq x y z
N MET A 1 -1.66 -10.28 -22.31
CA MET A 1 -1.61 -11.69 -21.88
C MET A 1 -0.20 -12.08 -21.42
N VAL A 2 0.83 -11.84 -22.24
CA VAL A 2 2.23 -12.14 -21.91
C VAL A 2 2.67 -11.58 -20.55
N CYS A 3 2.37 -10.30 -20.27
CA CYS A 3 2.69 -9.66 -18.98
C CYS A 3 2.07 -10.41 -17.78
N GLY A 4 0.82 -10.86 -17.90
CA GLY A 4 0.16 -11.64 -16.84
C GLY A 4 0.87 -12.97 -16.58
N ILE A 5 1.24 -13.70 -17.64
CA ILE A 5 1.96 -14.98 -17.52
C ILE A 5 3.34 -14.77 -16.89
N LEU A 6 4.07 -13.70 -17.27
CA LEU A 6 5.36 -13.36 -16.67
C LEU A 6 5.25 -13.06 -15.17
N LEU A 7 4.22 -12.30 -14.76
CA LEU A 7 3.98 -11.99 -13.35
C LEU A 7 3.58 -13.22 -12.55
N PHE A 8 2.87 -14.17 -13.17
CA PHE A 8 2.57 -15.46 -12.55
C PHE A 8 3.86 -16.28 -12.34
N GLY A 9 4.76 -16.34 -13.32
CA GLY A 9 6.07 -16.97 -13.14
C GLY A 9 6.90 -16.30 -12.04
N PHE A 10 6.88 -14.97 -11.98
CA PHE A 10 7.55 -14.19 -10.94
C PHE A 10 7.00 -14.45 -9.54
N SER A 11 5.69 -14.67 -9.39
CA SER A 11 5.08 -14.93 -8.09
C SER A 11 5.64 -16.21 -7.45
N PHE A 12 5.74 -17.32 -8.20
CA PHE A 12 6.32 -18.56 -7.70
C PHE A 12 7.78 -18.42 -7.31
N LEU A 13 8.57 -17.64 -8.07
CA LEU A 13 9.95 -17.34 -7.70
C LEU A 13 10.01 -16.62 -6.35
N MET A 14 9.13 -15.65 -6.12
CA MET A 14 9.06 -14.93 -4.84
C MET A 14 8.63 -15.81 -3.66
N MET A 15 7.75 -16.77 -3.90
CA MET A 15 7.37 -17.78 -2.90
C MET A 15 8.55 -18.70 -2.54
N LEU A 16 9.32 -19.15 -3.53
CA LEU A 16 10.50 -19.99 -3.26
C LEU A 16 11.55 -19.20 -2.47
N MET A 17 11.80 -17.95 -2.84
CA MET A 17 12.74 -17.08 -2.14
C MET A 17 12.27 -16.77 -0.71
N SER A 18 10.97 -16.56 -0.49
CA SER A 18 10.44 -16.29 0.85
C SER A 18 10.62 -17.48 1.80
N LEU A 19 10.37 -18.70 1.32
CA LEU A 19 10.59 -19.94 2.08
C LEU A 19 12.07 -20.16 2.37
N TYR A 20 12.95 -19.84 1.42
CA TYR A 20 14.39 -19.92 1.62
C TYR A 20 14.90 -18.93 2.70
N LEU A 21 14.42 -17.68 2.69
CA LEU A 21 14.76 -16.71 3.74
C LEU A 21 14.22 -17.13 5.11
N LEU A 22 13.03 -17.74 5.15
CA LEU A 22 12.46 -18.26 6.39
C LEU A 22 13.29 -19.41 6.95
N TYR A 23 13.76 -20.33 6.11
CA TYR A 23 14.64 -21.42 6.55
C TYR A 23 15.97 -20.90 7.13
N LEU A 24 16.54 -19.85 6.51
CA LEU A 24 17.79 -19.25 6.97
C LEU A 24 17.63 -18.26 8.13
N ASN A 25 16.40 -17.81 8.45
CA ASN A 25 16.12 -16.70 9.36
C ASN A 25 16.99 -15.46 9.09
N LYS A 26 17.15 -15.10 7.81
CA LYS A 26 17.93 -13.92 7.38
C LYS A 26 17.02 -12.83 6.83
N GLU A 27 17.38 -11.60 7.17
CA GLU A 27 16.76 -10.36 6.69
C GLU A 27 17.84 -9.57 5.93
N PHE A 28 17.52 -9.05 4.75
CA PHE A 28 18.45 -8.26 3.95
C PHE A 28 18.05 -6.79 3.96
N PHE A 29 18.97 -5.93 4.38
CA PHE A 29 18.84 -4.47 4.32
C PHE A 29 19.74 -3.91 3.23
N PHE A 30 19.14 -3.22 2.26
CA PHE A 30 19.86 -2.41 1.29
C PHE A 30 19.70 -0.94 1.66
N GLU A 31 20.82 -0.30 2.01
CA GLU A 31 20.84 1.12 2.34
C GLU A 31 21.53 1.92 1.23
N TRP A 32 20.82 2.92 0.70
CA TRP A 32 21.40 3.93 -0.18
C TRP A 32 21.29 5.30 0.49
N ASN A 33 22.42 5.86 0.92
CA ASN A 33 22.46 7.22 1.46
C ASN A 33 22.38 8.21 0.29
N ILE A 34 21.28 8.98 0.20
CA ILE A 34 21.08 9.99 -0.84
C ILE A 34 21.84 11.26 -0.45
N TYR A 35 21.61 11.75 0.77
CA TYR A 35 22.18 13.01 1.22
C TYR A 35 22.31 13.05 2.75
N THR A 36 23.31 13.76 3.26
CA THR A 36 23.48 13.98 4.69
C THR A 36 23.48 15.47 4.97
N PHE A 37 22.56 15.95 5.81
CA PHE A 37 22.45 17.35 6.17
C PHE A 37 22.37 17.52 7.69
N ASN A 38 23.22 18.37 8.28
CA ASN A 38 23.19 18.68 9.72
C ASN A 38 22.90 17.46 10.62
N SER A 39 23.72 16.40 10.50
CA SER A 39 23.58 15.10 11.19
C SER A 39 22.39 14.22 10.83
N MET A 40 21.44 14.71 10.03
CA MET A 40 20.38 13.90 9.43
C MET A 40 20.91 13.13 8.23
N LYS A 41 20.73 11.80 8.23
CA LYS A 41 21.01 10.97 7.06
C LYS A 41 19.71 10.70 6.30
N PHE A 42 19.59 11.24 5.09
CA PHE A 42 18.53 10.90 4.15
C PHE A 42 18.91 9.64 3.39
N ASN A 43 18.40 8.51 3.88
CA ASN A 43 18.65 7.22 3.28
C ASN A 43 17.41 6.76 2.51
N PHE A 44 17.61 5.95 1.48
CA PHE A 44 16.61 5.08 0.91
C PHE A 44 16.93 3.67 1.37
N LEU A 45 15.99 3.05 2.10
CA LEU A 45 16.16 1.70 2.61
C LEU A 45 15.21 0.77 1.86
N LEU A 46 15.69 -0.42 1.50
CA LEU A 46 14.86 -1.55 1.08
C LEU A 46 15.13 -2.72 2.01
N LEU A 47 14.05 -3.29 2.55
CA LEU A 47 14.08 -4.42 3.45
C LEU A 47 13.46 -5.63 2.73
N ILE A 48 14.22 -6.71 2.67
CA ILE A 48 13.82 -7.99 2.08
C ILE A 48 13.85 -9.06 3.16
N ASP A 49 12.68 -9.33 3.72
CA ASP A 49 12.40 -10.41 4.66
C ASP A 49 11.44 -11.42 4.05
N TYR A 50 11.28 -12.56 4.74
CA TYR A 50 10.25 -13.54 4.40
C TYR A 50 8.83 -12.91 4.34
N LYS A 51 8.51 -11.96 5.24
CA LYS A 51 7.20 -11.28 5.26
C LYS A 51 6.95 -10.45 3.99
N SER A 52 7.93 -9.67 3.55
CA SER A 52 7.83 -8.86 2.33
C SER A 52 7.70 -9.74 1.10
N LEU A 53 8.52 -10.80 1.00
CA LEU A 53 8.51 -11.67 -0.17
C LEU A 53 7.21 -12.50 -0.24
N MET A 54 6.69 -12.97 0.89
CA MET A 54 5.37 -13.62 0.94
C MET A 54 4.26 -12.68 0.48
N PHE A 55 4.32 -11.40 0.87
CA PHE A 55 3.32 -10.42 0.45
C PHE A 55 3.45 -10.06 -1.04
N ILE A 56 4.68 -9.93 -1.57
CA ILE A 56 4.92 -9.74 -3.01
C ILE A 56 4.41 -10.95 -3.81
N PHE A 57 4.58 -12.18 -3.30
CA PHE A 57 4.02 -13.38 -3.92
C PHE A 57 2.50 -13.28 -4.06
N LEU A 58 1.77 -12.98 -2.97
CA LEU A 58 0.32 -12.88 -3.01
C LEU A 58 -0.15 -11.77 -3.97
N VAL A 59 0.47 -10.59 -3.90
CA VAL A 59 0.11 -9.45 -4.77
C VAL A 59 0.38 -9.75 -6.24
N SER A 60 1.56 -10.31 -6.58
CA SER A 60 1.89 -10.69 -7.95
C SER A 60 0.96 -11.77 -8.50
N MET A 61 0.59 -12.75 -7.69
CA MET A 61 -0.34 -13.82 -8.07
C MET A 61 -1.72 -13.25 -8.40
N ILE A 62 -2.30 -12.43 -7.51
CA ILE A 62 -3.60 -11.81 -7.74
C ILE A 62 -3.56 -10.93 -8.99
N PHE A 63 -2.52 -10.10 -9.11
CA PHE A 63 -2.40 -9.17 -10.23
C PHE A 63 -2.24 -9.88 -11.59
N SER A 64 -1.53 -11.01 -11.63
CA SER A 64 -1.39 -11.82 -12.84
C SER A 64 -2.76 -12.29 -13.38
N MET A 65 -3.64 -12.75 -12.49
CA MET A 65 -4.98 -13.19 -12.84
C MET A 65 -5.86 -12.03 -13.28
N ILE A 66 -5.74 -10.86 -12.63
CA ILE A 66 -6.53 -9.67 -12.99
C ILE A 66 -6.13 -9.12 -14.36
N ILE A 67 -4.84 -9.14 -14.74
CA ILE A 67 -4.45 -8.76 -16.11
C ILE A 67 -5.10 -9.68 -17.13
N ILE A 68 -5.07 -11.00 -16.90
CA ILE A 68 -5.66 -11.98 -17.82
C ILE A 68 -7.17 -11.74 -17.92
N TYR A 69 -7.85 -11.56 -16.79
CA TYR A 69 -9.27 -11.25 -16.73
C TYR A 69 -9.62 -9.93 -17.43
N SER A 70 -8.79 -8.90 -17.27
CA SER A 70 -9.04 -7.57 -17.86
C SER A 70 -9.08 -7.62 -19.39
N ILE A 71 -8.32 -8.52 -20.02
CA ILE A 71 -8.29 -8.68 -21.48
C ILE A 71 -9.60 -9.27 -21.99
N SER A 72 -10.21 -10.19 -21.24
CA SER A 72 -11.53 -10.73 -21.59
C SER A 72 -12.68 -9.80 -21.24
N TYR A 73 -12.51 -8.94 -20.23
CA TYR A 73 -13.59 -8.09 -19.73
C TYR A 73 -13.68 -6.74 -20.46
N MET A 74 -12.54 -6.11 -20.72
CA MET A 74 -12.49 -4.85 -21.47
C MET A 74 -12.51 -5.19 -22.96
N ASP A 75 -13.57 -4.81 -23.66
CA ASP A 75 -13.66 -5.02 -25.11
C ASP A 75 -12.46 -4.40 -25.83
N LEU A 76 -11.89 -5.16 -26.77
CA LEU A 76 -10.67 -4.88 -27.54
C LEU A 76 -10.74 -3.64 -28.45
N SER A 77 -11.88 -2.94 -28.49
CA SER A 77 -12.12 -1.81 -29.41
C SER A 77 -11.67 -0.45 -28.89
N GLU A 78 -11.19 -0.35 -27.64
CA GLU A 78 -10.74 0.93 -27.09
C GLU A 78 -9.20 1.08 -27.08
N LEU A 79 -8.68 2.11 -27.77
CA LEU A 79 -7.32 2.67 -27.59
C LEU A 79 -6.95 2.96 -26.11
N LYS A 80 -7.94 2.94 -25.21
CA LYS A 80 -7.78 3.13 -23.77
C LYS A 80 -7.28 1.87 -23.04
N MET A 81 -7.25 0.71 -23.68
CA MET A 81 -6.83 -0.54 -23.03
C MET A 81 -5.33 -0.56 -22.72
N ASP A 82 -4.48 -0.06 -23.61
CA ASP A 82 -3.05 0.04 -23.33
C ASP A 82 -2.77 1.01 -22.18
N ARG A 83 -3.47 2.16 -22.17
CA ARG A 83 -3.43 3.12 -21.04
C ARG A 83 -3.85 2.46 -19.73
N PHE A 84 -4.91 1.65 -19.76
CA PHE A 84 -5.39 0.91 -18.60
C PHE A 84 -4.33 -0.06 -18.06
N LEU A 85 -3.71 -0.84 -18.94
CA LEU A 85 -2.63 -1.77 -18.57
C LEU A 85 -1.42 -1.04 -17.98
N TYR A 86 -1.00 0.10 -18.55
CA TYR A 86 0.09 0.90 -17.98
C TYR A 86 -0.25 1.43 -16.59
N LEU A 87 -1.48 1.92 -16.37
CA LEU A 87 -1.93 2.38 -15.05
C LEU A 87 -1.95 1.25 -14.02
N MET A 88 -2.39 0.05 -14.41
CA MET A 88 -2.31 -1.12 -13.55
C MET A 88 -0.86 -1.46 -13.17
N ILE A 89 0.06 -1.50 -14.14
CA ILE A 89 1.46 -1.84 -13.89
C ILE A 89 2.12 -0.81 -12.96
N LEU A 90 1.86 0.48 -13.18
CA LEU A 90 2.33 1.56 -12.31
C LEU A 90 1.81 1.42 -10.88
N PHE A 91 0.54 1.02 -10.73
CA PHE A 91 -0.06 0.72 -9.43
C PHE A 91 0.64 -0.47 -8.73
N LEU A 92 1.00 -1.52 -9.47
CA LEU A 92 1.75 -2.66 -8.91
C LEU A 92 3.17 -2.26 -8.48
N ILE A 93 3.85 -1.42 -9.27
CA ILE A 93 5.18 -0.90 -8.92
C ILE A 93 5.10 -0.07 -7.63
N SER A 94 4.11 0.81 -7.47
CA SER A 94 3.96 1.58 -6.23
C SER A 94 3.66 0.68 -5.03
N MET A 95 2.90 -0.41 -5.23
CA MET A 95 2.67 -1.39 -4.17
C MET A 95 3.97 -2.10 -3.75
N TYR A 96 4.81 -2.53 -4.70
CA TYR A 96 6.10 -3.16 -4.39
C TYR A 96 7.04 -2.22 -3.63
N MET A 97 7.07 -0.94 -4.01
CA MET A 97 7.85 0.07 -3.27
C MET A 97 7.36 0.22 -1.83
N LEU A 98 6.04 0.19 -1.59
CA LEU A 98 5.49 0.21 -0.24
C LEU A 98 5.85 -1.07 0.54
N ILE A 99 5.79 -2.24 -0.08
CA ILE A 99 6.05 -3.51 0.61
C ILE A 99 7.52 -3.61 1.06
N LEU A 100 8.44 -3.17 0.21
CA LEU A 100 9.88 -3.26 0.47
C LEU A 100 10.42 -2.14 1.36
N SER A 101 9.62 -1.13 1.71
CA SER A 101 10.10 0.06 2.40
C SER A 101 9.99 -0.04 3.94
N PRO A 102 11.12 0.00 4.68
CA PRO A 102 11.11 0.18 6.13
C PRO A 102 11.24 1.66 6.54
N ASN A 103 11.65 2.54 5.62
CA ASN A 103 11.90 3.96 5.86
C ASN A 103 10.71 4.81 5.40
N MET A 104 10.42 5.88 6.15
CA MET A 104 9.34 6.78 5.82
C MET A 104 9.43 7.45 4.45
N LEU A 105 10.63 7.82 3.97
CA LEU A 105 10.74 8.41 2.64
C LEU A 105 10.27 7.43 1.56
N SER A 106 10.68 6.18 1.67
CA SER A 106 10.28 5.13 0.73
C SER A 106 8.79 4.76 0.87
N ILE A 107 8.23 4.82 2.10
CA ILE A 107 6.79 4.64 2.33
C ILE A 107 6.00 5.75 1.63
N ILE A 108 6.40 7.02 1.74
CA ILE A 108 5.70 8.15 1.09
C ILE A 108 5.64 7.96 -0.42
N LEU A 109 6.75 7.54 -1.06
CA LEU A 109 6.78 7.30 -2.50
C LEU A 109 5.78 6.20 -2.93
N GLY A 110 5.74 5.09 -2.19
CA GLY A 110 4.77 4.02 -2.46
C GLY A 110 3.33 4.44 -2.15
N TRP A 111 3.13 5.15 -1.04
CA TRP A 111 1.83 5.56 -0.51
C TRP A 111 1.11 6.57 -1.43
N ASP A 112 1.82 7.61 -1.84
CA ASP A 112 1.31 8.63 -2.76
C ASP A 112 1.08 8.02 -4.16
N GLY A 113 2.00 7.17 -4.62
CA GLY A 113 1.84 6.43 -5.88
C GLY A 113 0.55 5.61 -5.92
N LEU A 114 0.27 4.85 -4.85
CA LEU A 114 -0.98 4.09 -4.72
C LEU A 114 -2.20 5.00 -4.73
N GLY A 115 -2.14 6.15 -4.05
CA GLY A 115 -3.21 7.16 -4.05
C GLY A 115 -3.50 7.70 -5.46
N LEU A 116 -2.46 8.14 -6.17
CA LEU A 116 -2.58 8.74 -7.50
C LEU A 116 -3.04 7.75 -8.56
N PHE A 117 -2.43 6.56 -8.64
CA PHE A 117 -2.82 5.57 -9.64
C PHE A 117 -4.21 5.00 -9.37
N SER A 118 -4.63 4.88 -8.10
CA SER A 118 -6.01 4.51 -7.77
C SER A 118 -7.02 5.54 -8.28
N TYR A 119 -6.73 6.83 -8.15
CA TYR A 119 -7.58 7.92 -8.64
C TYR A 119 -7.77 7.85 -10.16
N TYR A 120 -6.68 7.68 -10.92
CA TYR A 120 -6.76 7.56 -12.38
C TYR A 120 -7.56 6.33 -12.83
N LEU A 121 -7.46 5.22 -12.11
CA LEU A 121 -8.23 4.00 -12.39
C LEU A 121 -9.73 4.19 -12.08
N VAL A 122 -10.10 4.91 -11.02
CA VAL A 122 -11.51 5.23 -10.69
C VAL A 122 -12.14 6.13 -11.75
N ILE A 123 -11.37 7.05 -12.34
CA ILE A 123 -11.84 8.03 -13.35
C ILE A 123 -11.83 7.47 -14.79
N TYR A 124 -11.56 6.16 -14.96
CA TYR A 124 -11.39 5.55 -16.28
C TYR A 124 -12.52 5.88 -17.28
N TYR A 125 -13.78 5.83 -16.85
CA TYR A 125 -14.95 6.06 -17.71
C TYR A 125 -15.29 7.55 -17.96
N MET A 126 -14.63 8.49 -17.27
CA MET A 126 -14.81 9.95 -17.47
C MET A 126 -16.27 10.44 -17.38
N LYS A 127 -17.14 9.77 -16.61
CA LYS A 127 -18.52 10.23 -16.32
C LYS A 127 -18.53 11.14 -15.10
N MET A 128 -19.45 12.10 -15.01
CA MET A 128 -19.54 13.02 -13.86
C MET A 128 -19.61 12.29 -12.51
N LYS A 129 -20.36 11.19 -12.41
CA LYS A 129 -20.42 10.35 -11.20
C LYS A 129 -19.07 9.71 -10.84
N SER A 130 -18.31 9.27 -11.86
CA SER A 130 -16.96 8.70 -11.70
C SER A 130 -15.94 9.78 -11.28
N PHE A 131 -16.12 11.02 -11.74
CA PHE A 131 -15.29 12.15 -11.29
C PHE A 131 -15.55 12.52 -9.82
N THR A 132 -16.82 12.61 -9.40
CA THR A 132 -17.16 12.94 -8.01
C THR A 132 -16.68 11.86 -7.04
N SER A 133 -16.88 10.58 -7.38
CA SER A 133 -16.34 9.46 -6.59
C SER A 133 -14.81 9.47 -6.55
N GLY A 134 -14.14 9.66 -7.69
CA GLY A 134 -12.69 9.82 -7.75
C GLY A 134 -12.18 10.92 -6.82
N MET A 135 -12.80 12.10 -6.84
CA MET A 135 -12.42 13.21 -5.96
C MET A 135 -12.60 12.88 -4.47
N VAL A 136 -13.68 12.21 -4.08
CA VAL A 136 -13.87 11.76 -2.69
C VAL A 136 -12.77 10.78 -2.27
N THR A 137 -12.40 9.84 -3.14
CA THR A 137 -11.36 8.83 -2.83
C THR A 137 -9.98 9.44 -2.63
N ILE A 138 -9.57 10.41 -3.47
CA ILE A 138 -8.24 11.04 -3.32
C ILE A 138 -8.20 11.96 -2.09
N LEU A 139 -9.28 12.69 -1.81
CA LEU A 139 -9.35 13.57 -0.64
C LEU A 139 -9.28 12.80 0.68
N LEU A 140 -10.01 11.69 0.79
CA LEU A 140 -9.98 10.86 2.00
C LEU A 140 -8.64 10.14 2.17
N ASN A 141 -7.97 9.75 1.07
CA ASN A 141 -6.60 9.23 1.13
C ASN A 141 -5.59 10.29 1.62
N ARG A 142 -5.74 11.54 1.19
CA ARG A 142 -4.87 12.66 1.58
C ARG A 142 -4.93 13.00 3.06
N LEU A 143 -6.01 12.63 3.77
CA LEU A 143 -6.05 12.72 5.24
C LEU A 143 -5.02 11.80 5.90
N GLY A 144 -4.77 10.62 5.33
CA GLY A 144 -3.74 9.70 5.81
C GLY A 144 -2.32 10.27 5.63
N ASP A 145 -2.10 11.01 4.54
CA ASP A 145 -0.80 11.63 4.21
C ASP A 145 -0.39 12.68 5.26
N ILE A 146 -1.36 13.34 5.89
CA ILE A 146 -1.11 14.25 7.03
C ILE A 146 -0.41 13.50 8.15
N GLY A 147 -0.85 12.27 8.45
CA GLY A 147 -0.20 11.41 9.45
C GLY A 147 1.25 11.09 9.08
N LEU A 148 1.51 10.72 7.82
CA LEU A 148 2.87 10.45 7.32
C LEU A 148 3.80 11.66 7.47
N LEU A 149 3.33 12.84 7.06
CA LEU A 149 4.13 14.08 7.14
C LEU A 149 4.40 14.49 8.60
N LEU A 150 3.42 14.30 9.49
CA LEU A 150 3.61 14.56 10.92
C LEU A 150 4.65 13.62 11.54
N ILE A 151 4.62 12.33 11.21
CA ILE A 151 5.65 11.41 11.71
C ILE A 151 7.03 11.78 11.14
N MET A 152 7.12 12.14 9.86
CA MET A 152 8.38 12.61 9.27
C MET A 152 8.95 13.80 10.03
N SER A 153 8.10 14.78 10.37
CA SER A 153 8.52 15.93 11.16
C SER A 153 9.07 15.52 12.53
N LEU A 154 8.40 14.60 13.22
CA LEU A 154 8.86 14.09 14.52
C LEU A 154 10.15 13.27 14.39
N MET A 155 10.31 12.49 13.32
CA MET A 155 11.52 11.68 13.08
C MET A 155 12.74 12.54 12.75
N THR A 156 12.55 13.75 12.23
CA THR A 156 13.66 14.72 12.11
C THR A 156 14.21 15.16 13.46
N TYR A 157 13.56 14.89 14.60
CA TYR A 157 14.21 15.09 15.89
C TYR A 157 15.24 14.00 16.22
N TYR A 158 15.07 12.79 15.67
CA TYR A 158 15.86 11.60 16.02
C TYR A 158 17.12 11.37 15.17
N GLY A 159 17.35 12.14 14.11
CA GLY A 159 18.56 11.99 13.27
C GLY A 159 18.37 11.15 12.01
N SER A 160 17.28 10.38 11.91
CA SER A 160 16.99 9.59 10.70
C SER A 160 15.51 9.26 10.56
N TRP A 161 15.10 8.87 9.35
CA TRP A 161 13.71 8.55 8.98
C TRP A 161 13.37 7.06 9.05
N ASN A 162 14.23 6.28 9.68
CA ASN A 162 14.12 4.84 9.74
C ASN A 162 13.24 4.42 10.93
N LEU A 163 12.02 3.96 10.65
CA LEU A 163 11.06 3.56 11.69
C LEU A 163 11.50 2.34 12.49
N SER A 164 12.30 1.45 11.90
CA SER A 164 12.74 0.20 12.53
C SER A 164 13.69 0.40 13.70
N PHE A 165 14.45 1.50 13.71
CA PHE A 165 15.54 1.70 14.68
C PHE A 165 15.12 2.47 15.94
N TYR A 166 13.97 3.15 15.92
CA TYR A 166 13.53 3.99 17.04
C TYR A 166 12.32 3.43 17.75
N LYS A 167 12.28 3.65 19.07
CA LYS A 167 11.09 3.42 19.87
C LYS A 167 10.05 4.49 19.52
N MET A 168 8.84 4.06 19.21
CA MET A 168 7.75 4.97 18.85
C MET A 168 7.27 5.74 20.09
N ASN A 169 7.19 7.06 19.98
CA ASN A 169 6.44 7.87 20.95
C ASN A 169 4.94 7.67 20.76
N GLU A 170 4.13 7.98 21.79
CA GLU A 170 2.67 7.90 21.74
C GLU A 170 2.08 8.66 20.54
N PHE A 171 2.57 9.87 20.26
CA PHE A 171 2.16 10.65 19.09
C PHE A 171 2.44 9.94 17.76
N MET A 172 3.62 9.30 17.63
CA MET A 172 3.94 8.54 16.42
C MET A 172 3.01 7.35 16.24
N MET A 173 2.65 6.65 17.32
CA MET A 173 1.70 5.54 17.27
C MET A 173 0.33 6.02 16.79
N ILE A 174 -0.17 7.14 17.31
CA ILE A 174 -1.46 7.72 16.88
C ILE A 174 -1.44 8.05 15.39
N TYR A 175 -0.36 8.64 14.88
CA TYR A 175 -0.26 8.96 13.46
C TYR A 175 -0.10 7.73 12.57
N VAL A 176 0.58 6.68 13.03
CA VAL A 176 0.65 5.39 12.31
C VAL A 176 -0.75 4.76 12.23
N LEU A 177 -1.55 4.85 13.29
CA LEU A 177 -2.93 4.38 13.29
C LEU A 177 -3.82 5.21 12.36
N LEU A 178 -3.70 6.54 12.36
CA LEU A 178 -4.46 7.41 11.47
C LEU A 178 -4.16 7.09 10.00
N MET A 179 -2.89 6.93 9.65
CA MET A 179 -2.46 6.50 8.32
C MET A 179 -3.06 5.13 7.98
N ALA A 180 -2.91 4.13 8.85
CA ALA A 180 -3.41 2.79 8.57
C ALA A 180 -4.93 2.76 8.39
N PHE A 181 -5.69 3.40 9.31
CA PHE A 181 -7.15 3.40 9.32
C PHE A 181 -7.76 4.10 8.10
N THR A 182 -7.15 5.19 7.63
CA THR A 182 -7.61 5.90 6.42
C THR A 182 -7.49 5.02 5.18
N LYS A 183 -6.34 4.40 4.91
CA LYS A 183 -6.17 3.50 3.75
C LYS A 183 -6.90 2.17 3.89
N SER A 184 -7.07 1.63 5.10
CA SER A 184 -7.81 0.38 5.29
C SER A 184 -9.33 0.58 5.44
N ALA A 185 -9.84 1.78 5.17
CA ALA A 185 -11.27 2.11 5.23
C ALA A 185 -11.94 1.72 6.56
N GLN A 186 -11.24 1.92 7.68
CA GLN A 186 -11.81 1.69 9.02
C GLN A 186 -12.75 2.86 9.38
N ILE A 187 -13.68 2.65 10.30
CA ILE A 187 -14.55 3.71 10.82
C ILE A 187 -13.67 4.73 11.53
N PRO A 188 -13.83 6.04 11.28
CA PRO A 188 -14.89 6.71 10.52
C PRO A 188 -14.64 6.91 9.01
N PHE A 189 -13.49 6.50 8.49
CA PHE A 189 -13.03 6.74 7.12
C PHE A 189 -13.50 5.67 6.11
N SER A 190 -14.58 4.92 6.38
CA SER A 190 -15.03 3.83 5.51
C SER A 190 -15.74 4.29 4.23
N THR A 191 -16.18 5.55 4.17
CA THR A 191 -17.08 6.07 3.12
C THR A 191 -16.48 6.11 1.72
N TRP A 192 -15.15 6.19 1.57
CA TRP A 192 -14.54 6.24 0.24
C TRP A 192 -14.60 4.88 -0.48
N LEU A 193 -14.62 3.76 0.26
CA LEU A 193 -14.53 2.43 -0.34
C LEU A 193 -15.76 2.07 -1.19
N PRO A 194 -17.02 2.27 -0.72
CA PRO A 194 -18.19 2.07 -1.57
C PRO A 194 -18.23 3.00 -2.78
N MET A 195 -17.80 4.26 -2.62
CA MET A 195 -17.77 5.24 -3.71
C MET A 195 -16.77 4.85 -4.81
N ALA A 196 -15.66 4.22 -4.43
CA ALA A 196 -14.63 3.80 -5.38
C ALA A 196 -15.07 2.64 -6.32
N MET A 197 -16.18 1.96 -6.00
CA MET A 197 -16.74 0.89 -6.84
C MET A 197 -17.32 1.36 -8.19
N MET A 198 -17.31 2.67 -8.47
CA MET A 198 -17.62 3.20 -9.81
C MET A 198 -16.53 2.89 -10.85
N ALA A 199 -15.37 2.38 -10.42
CA ALA A 199 -14.32 1.87 -11.28
C ALA A 199 -14.76 0.60 -12.05
N PRO A 200 -14.11 0.26 -13.18
CA PRO A 200 -14.37 -1.00 -13.88
C PRO A 200 -14.07 -2.22 -12.97
N THR A 201 -14.77 -3.33 -13.19
CA THR A 201 -14.69 -4.51 -12.29
C THR A 201 -13.28 -5.10 -12.10
N PRO A 202 -12.36 -5.09 -13.11
CA PRO A 202 -10.99 -5.53 -12.87
C PRO A 202 -10.26 -4.62 -11.86
N VAL A 203 -10.55 -3.31 -11.85
CA VAL A 203 -9.96 -2.36 -10.90
C VAL A 203 -10.53 -2.58 -9.51
N SER A 204 -11.84 -2.74 -9.37
CA SER A 204 -12.42 -2.96 -8.05
C SER A 204 -11.94 -4.27 -7.42
N SER A 205 -11.74 -5.31 -8.23
CA SER A 205 -11.14 -6.58 -7.80
C SER A 205 -9.66 -6.48 -7.39
N LEU A 206 -8.96 -5.43 -7.82
CA LEU A 206 -7.54 -5.24 -7.57
C LEU A 206 -7.32 -4.24 -6.44
N VAL A 207 -7.79 -3.02 -6.64
CA VAL A 207 -7.49 -1.87 -5.79
C VAL A 207 -8.27 -1.97 -4.49
N HIS A 208 -9.56 -2.31 -4.56
CA HIS A 208 -10.47 -2.14 -3.43
C HIS A 208 -10.61 -3.40 -2.57
N SER A 209 -10.27 -4.58 -3.07
CA SER A 209 -10.30 -5.80 -2.26
C SER A 209 -8.92 -6.27 -1.79
N SER A 210 -7.87 -6.12 -2.61
CA SER A 210 -6.65 -6.94 -2.41
C SER A 210 -5.34 -6.16 -2.23
N THR A 211 -5.27 -4.87 -2.58
CA THR A 211 -3.98 -4.15 -2.59
C THR A 211 -3.99 -2.81 -1.86
N LEU A 212 -4.86 -1.86 -2.21
CA LEU A 212 -4.85 -0.52 -1.59
C LEU A 212 -5.34 -0.57 -0.14
N VAL A 213 -6.44 -1.29 0.12
CA VAL A 213 -7.00 -1.45 1.47
C VAL A 213 -6.06 -2.24 2.38
N THR A 214 -5.34 -3.21 1.82
CA THR A 214 -4.36 -4.02 2.56
C THR A 214 -3.06 -3.27 2.85
N ALA A 215 -2.73 -2.18 2.15
CA ALA A 215 -1.49 -1.44 2.37
C ALA A 215 -1.40 -0.86 3.80
N GLY A 216 -2.51 -0.31 4.32
CA GLY A 216 -2.58 0.18 5.70
C GLY A 216 -2.38 -0.94 6.72
N ILE A 217 -3.00 -2.11 6.48
CA ILE A 217 -2.86 -3.29 7.34
C ILE A 217 -1.44 -3.85 7.27
N TYR A 218 -0.83 -3.87 6.09
CA TYR A 218 0.55 -4.31 5.91
C TYR A 218 1.54 -3.46 6.72
N LEU A 219 1.38 -2.12 6.70
CA LEU A 219 2.18 -1.24 7.55
C LEU A 219 1.96 -1.54 9.03
N LEU A 220 0.71 -1.79 9.47
CA LEU A 220 0.46 -2.21 10.84
C LEU A 220 1.20 -3.51 11.17
N ILE A 221 1.11 -4.55 10.33
CA ILE A 221 1.81 -5.84 10.51
C ILE A 221 3.32 -5.64 10.69
N ARG A 222 3.92 -4.73 9.93
CA ARG A 222 5.36 -4.40 10.04
C ARG A 222 5.72 -3.74 11.35
N TYR A 223 4.86 -2.86 11.86
CA TYR A 223 5.11 -2.10 13.08
C TYR A 223 4.38 -2.63 14.31
N VAL A 224 3.75 -3.82 14.27
CA VAL A 224 3.05 -4.44 15.43
C VAL A 224 3.96 -4.58 16.64
N ASN A 225 5.24 -4.89 16.42
CA ASN A 225 6.20 -5.05 17.51
C ASN A 225 6.54 -3.72 18.20
N LEU A 226 6.33 -2.59 17.52
CA LEU A 226 6.54 -1.25 18.07
C LEU A 226 5.29 -0.71 18.78
N LEU A 227 4.12 -1.31 18.58
CA LEU A 227 2.87 -0.86 19.18
C LEU A 227 2.70 -1.44 20.59
N ASP A 228 2.41 -0.56 21.56
CA ASP A 228 2.09 -0.97 22.92
C ASP A 228 0.75 -1.73 22.97
N PHE A 229 0.57 -2.52 24.04
CA PHE A 229 -0.62 -3.36 24.24
C PHE A 229 -1.94 -2.57 24.20
N ASN A 230 -1.95 -1.36 24.77
CA ASN A 230 -3.14 -0.50 24.78
C ASN A 230 -3.60 -0.15 23.35
N TYR A 231 -2.68 0.16 22.44
CA TYR A 231 -3.01 0.46 21.05
C TYR A 231 -3.50 -0.76 20.28
N LYS A 232 -3.00 -1.96 20.61
CA LYS A 232 -3.53 -3.21 20.04
C LYS A 232 -5.00 -3.43 20.41
N ASN A 233 -5.39 -3.11 21.65
CA ASN A 233 -6.78 -3.16 22.08
C ASN A 233 -7.67 -2.14 21.35
N TYR A 234 -7.17 -0.92 21.13
CA TYR A 234 -7.89 0.08 20.32
C TYR A 234 -8.10 -0.37 18.87
N ILE A 235 -7.07 -0.95 18.23
CA ILE A 235 -7.18 -1.53 16.88
C ILE A 235 -8.24 -2.62 16.87
N MET A 236 -8.20 -3.53 17.85
CA MET A 236 -9.17 -4.62 17.97
C MET A 236 -10.60 -4.09 18.06
N LEU A 237 -10.85 -3.09 18.92
CA LEU A 237 -12.18 -2.50 19.10
C LEU A 237 -12.69 -1.80 17.83
N ILE A 238 -11.84 -1.03 17.15
CA ILE A 238 -12.23 -0.36 15.90
C ILE A 238 -12.49 -1.39 14.80
N SER A 239 -11.66 -2.44 14.72
CA SER A 239 -11.81 -3.51 13.73
C SER A 239 -13.06 -4.37 13.94
N SER A 240 -13.46 -4.61 15.19
CA SER A 240 -14.70 -5.33 15.47
C SER A 240 -15.93 -4.49 15.16
N LEU A 241 -15.88 -3.18 15.45
CA LEU A 241 -16.93 -2.26 15.03
C LEU A 241 -17.04 -2.21 13.51
N THR A 242 -15.94 -2.09 12.77
CA THR A 242 -16.00 -2.06 11.31
C THR A 242 -16.53 -3.35 10.71
N MET A 243 -16.17 -4.50 11.29
CA MET A 243 -16.75 -5.79 10.92
C MET A 243 -18.27 -5.81 11.11
N LEU A 244 -18.77 -5.28 12.24
CA LEU A 244 -20.21 -5.24 12.54
C LEU A 244 -20.99 -4.24 11.68
N PHE A 245 -20.39 -3.11 11.31
CA PHE A 245 -21.05 -2.12 10.46
C PHE A 245 -21.06 -2.52 8.97
N ALA A 246 -20.09 -3.32 8.54
CA ALA A 246 -19.98 -3.76 7.15
C ALA A 246 -20.73 -5.07 6.84
N GLY A 247 -20.91 -5.94 7.84
CA GLY A 247 -21.65 -7.21 7.74
C GLY A 247 -23.15 -7.02 7.89
#